data_AF-A0A4P6UPU4-F1
#
_entry.id   AF-A0A4P6UPU4-F1
#
_cell.length_a   1.000
_cell.length_b   1.000
_cell.length_c   1.000
_cell.angle_alpha   90.00
_cell.angle_beta   90.00
_cell.angle_gamma   90.00
#
_symmetry.space_group_name_H-M   'P 1'
#
loop_
_entity.id
_entity.type
_entity.pdbx_description
1 polymer ?
#
loop_
_entity_poly.entity_id
_entity_poly.type
_entity_poly.pdbx_seq_one_letter_code
_entity_poly.pdbx_strand_id
1 'polypeptide(L)'
;METMDEHMREQIALFRFGLIAPLLNEQVDPKSYLTEMANRIHEMPYYGEKRIAAKTIQDWYLRYRKMGFEGLKPKKRSDRGHSRKLSPEDEDYILAMRKKFPQVPVTVFYQQLVHQGEINVVNHL
;
A
#
# COMPACT_ATOMS: atom_id res chain seq x y z
N MET A 1 17.72 1.55 3.60
CA MET A 1 16.29 1.25 3.79
C MET A 1 16.19 -0.25 4.04
N GLU A 2 15.96 -0.66 5.29
CA GLU A 2 15.99 -2.05 5.72
C GLU A 2 14.98 -2.91 4.95
N THR A 3 15.44 -4.03 4.44
CA THR A 3 14.62 -5.03 3.76
C THR A 3 13.78 -5.76 4.79
N MET A 4 12.47 -5.83 4.59
CA MET A 4 11.56 -6.57 5.47
C MET A 4 11.92 -8.06 5.49
N ASP A 5 12.38 -8.54 6.65
CA ASP A 5 12.77 -9.92 6.90
C ASP A 5 11.55 -10.83 7.19
N GLU A 6 11.78 -12.13 7.33
CA GLU A 6 10.71 -13.10 7.51
C GLU A 6 9.97 -12.93 8.84
N HIS A 7 10.72 -12.64 9.91
CA HIS A 7 10.15 -12.43 11.24
C HIS A 7 9.19 -11.22 11.25
N MET A 8 9.55 -10.14 10.56
CA MET A 8 8.69 -8.97 10.46
C MET A 8 7.44 -9.24 9.59
N ARG A 9 7.56 -10.08 8.54
CA ARG A 9 6.40 -10.54 7.77
C ARG A 9 5.44 -11.37 8.61
N GLU A 10 5.97 -12.21 9.49
CA GLU A 10 5.20 -13.02 10.44
C GLU A 10 4.49 -12.17 11.48
N GLN A 11 5.16 -11.18 12.06
CA GLN A 11 4.53 -10.24 12.99
C GLN A 11 3.35 -9.50 12.35
N ILE A 12 3.52 -9.06 11.10
CA ILE A 12 2.42 -8.43 10.35
C ILE A 12 1.28 -9.43 10.10
N ALA A 13 1.60 -10.68 9.78
CA ALA A 13 0.58 -11.72 9.58
C ALA A 13 -0.18 -12.05 10.88
N LEU A 14 0.51 -12.11 12.02
CA LEU A 14 -0.10 -12.30 13.34
C LEU A 14 -1.05 -11.15 13.69
N PHE A 15 -0.62 -9.90 13.48
CA PHE A 15 -1.47 -8.74 13.66
C PHE A 15 -2.75 -8.83 12.81
N ARG A 16 -2.60 -9.15 11.51
CA ARG A 16 -3.74 -9.32 10.59
C ARG A 16 -4.65 -10.45 11.03
N PHE A 17 -4.07 -11.56 11.50
CA PHE A 17 -4.81 -12.70 12.02
C PHE A 17 -5.67 -12.30 13.23
N GLY A 18 -5.12 -11.53 14.17
CA GLY A 18 -5.85 -11.00 15.31
C GLY A 18 -7.10 -10.18 14.91
N LEU A 19 -7.00 -9.38 13.84
CA LEU A 19 -8.14 -8.61 13.33
C LEU A 19 -9.21 -9.47 12.64
N ILE A 20 -8.86 -10.63 12.07
CA ILE A 20 -9.83 -11.48 11.36
C ILE A 20 -10.32 -12.66 12.20
N ALA A 21 -9.66 -12.99 13.31
CA ALA A 21 -10.03 -14.11 14.17
C ALA A 21 -11.48 -14.03 14.68
N PRO A 22 -12.01 -12.87 15.12
CA PRO A 22 -13.42 -12.76 15.50
C PRO A 22 -14.39 -13.04 14.34
N LEU A 23 -14.01 -12.68 13.11
CA LEU A 23 -14.78 -12.97 11.89
C LEU A 23 -14.73 -14.45 11.50
N LEU A 24 -13.57 -15.09 11.67
CA LEU A 24 -13.37 -16.52 11.38
C LEU A 24 -14.16 -17.41 12.34
N ASN A 25 -14.21 -17.01 13.61
CA ASN A 25 -14.89 -17.75 14.66
C ASN A 25 -16.38 -17.40 14.79
N GLU A 26 -16.90 -16.55 13.88
CA GLU A 26 -18.30 -16.10 13.88
C GLU A 26 -18.72 -15.46 15.22
N GLN A 27 -17.79 -14.81 15.92
CA GLN A 27 -17.99 -14.22 17.24
C GLN A 27 -18.58 -12.80 17.18
N VAL A 28 -18.67 -12.22 15.99
CA VAL A 28 -19.07 -10.83 15.76
C VAL A 28 -19.95 -10.72 14.52
N ASP A 29 -20.84 -9.74 14.50
CA ASP A 29 -21.51 -9.34 13.26
C ASP A 29 -20.47 -8.71 12.29
N PRO A 30 -20.28 -9.27 11.08
CA PRO A 30 -19.22 -8.81 10.18
C PRO A 30 -19.34 -7.34 9.80
N LYS A 31 -20.55 -6.83 9.55
CA LYS A 31 -20.75 -5.46 9.07
C LYS A 31 -20.39 -4.44 10.15
N SER A 32 -20.88 -4.67 11.36
CA SER A 32 -20.64 -3.78 12.51
C SER A 32 -19.18 -3.81 12.90
N TYR A 33 -18.58 -4.99 13.01
CA TYR A 33 -17.19 -5.16 13.38
C TYR A 33 -16.22 -4.51 12.38
N LEU A 34 -16.43 -4.72 11.08
CA LEU A 34 -15.57 -4.11 10.05
C LEU A 34 -15.67 -2.58 10.06
N THR A 35 -16.85 -2.03 10.32
CA THR A 35 -17.06 -0.58 10.44
C THR A 35 -16.34 -0.03 11.67
N GLU A 36 -16.45 -0.71 12.81
CA GLU A 36 -15.77 -0.35 14.05
C GLU A 36 -14.25 -0.36 13.88
N MET A 37 -13.69 -1.45 13.34
CA MET A 37 -12.24 -1.56 13.12
C MET A 37 -11.73 -0.52 12.12
N ALA A 38 -12.52 -0.16 11.11
CA ALA A 38 -12.12 0.85 10.14
C ALA A 38 -12.04 2.27 10.70
N ASN A 39 -12.78 2.56 11.77
CA ASN A 39 -12.76 3.86 12.45
C ASN A 39 -11.68 3.96 13.54
N ARG A 40 -10.97 2.86 13.84
CA ARG A 40 -9.88 2.82 14.82
C ARG A 40 -8.52 3.09 14.18
N ILE A 41 -7.63 3.67 14.97
CA ILE A 41 -6.19 3.69 14.68
C ILE A 41 -5.60 2.40 15.24
N HIS A 42 -4.82 1.71 14.42
CA HIS A 42 -4.15 0.49 14.81
C HIS A 42 -2.65 0.71 14.81
N GLU A 43 -1.97 0.28 15.87
CA GLU A 43 -0.52 0.20 15.88
C GLU A 43 -0.08 -1.04 15.11
N MET A 44 0.30 -0.85 13.85
CA MET A 44 0.65 -1.94 12.97
C MET A 44 2.15 -2.23 13.08
N PRO A 45 2.56 -3.50 13.24
CA PRO A 45 3.98 -3.85 13.22
C PRO A 45 4.66 -3.30 11.97
N TYR A 46 5.85 -2.69 12.16
CA TYR A 46 6.66 -2.03 11.14
C TYR A 46 6.09 -0.75 10.49
N TYR A 47 4.78 -0.62 10.36
CA TYR A 47 4.16 0.52 9.67
C TYR A 47 3.74 1.66 10.61
N GLY A 48 3.71 1.42 11.92
CA GLY A 48 3.24 2.38 12.92
C GLY A 48 1.72 2.55 12.92
N GLU A 49 1.26 3.66 13.48
CA GLU A 49 -0.17 3.96 13.60
C GLU A 49 -0.84 4.15 12.24
N LYS A 50 -1.93 3.41 12.01
CA LYS A 50 -2.64 3.44 10.74
C LYS A 50 -4.12 3.14 10.88
N ARG A 51 -4.95 3.85 10.11
CA ARG A 51 -6.34 3.46 9.83
C ARG A 51 -6.38 2.43 8.70
N ILE A 52 -7.12 1.35 8.92
CA ILE A 52 -7.22 0.25 7.97
C ILE A 52 -8.66 0.18 7.47
N ALA A 53 -8.87 0.35 6.17
CA ALA A 53 -10.21 0.29 5.59
C ALA A 53 -10.88 -1.08 5.84
N ALA A 54 -12.20 -1.08 6.05
CA ALA A 54 -13.02 -2.29 6.20
C ALA A 54 -12.76 -3.32 5.07
N LYS A 55 -12.65 -2.83 3.83
CA LYS A 55 -12.36 -3.66 2.66
C LYS A 55 -11.02 -4.39 2.76
N THR A 56 -10.00 -3.75 3.33
CA THR A 56 -8.68 -4.35 3.53
C THR A 56 -8.73 -5.50 4.54
N ILE A 57 -9.47 -5.33 5.64
CA ILE A 57 -9.67 -6.39 6.65
C ILE A 57 -10.45 -7.56 6.05
N GLN A 58 -11.50 -7.27 5.26
CA GLN A 58 -12.26 -8.28 4.54
C GLN A 58 -11.37 -9.06 3.55
N ASP A 59 -10.47 -8.38 2.83
CA ASP A 59 -9.55 -9.03 1.90
C ASP A 59 -8.57 -9.95 2.63
N TRP A 60 -8.12 -9.59 3.84
CA TRP A 60 -7.30 -10.48 4.67
C TRP A 60 -8.08 -11.72 5.11
N TYR A 61 -9.34 -11.57 5.52
CA TYR A 61 -10.21 -12.70 5.83
C TYR A 61 -10.33 -13.68 4.66
N LEU A 62 -10.62 -13.17 3.45
CA LEU A 62 -10.72 -13.98 2.23
C LEU A 62 -9.40 -14.67 1.87
N ARG A 63 -8.27 -13.96 1.99
CA ARG A 63 -6.94 -14.52 1.73
C ARG A 63 -6.59 -15.63 2.72
N TYR A 64 -6.91 -15.46 3.99
CA TYR A 64 -6.71 -16.48 5.01
C TYR A 64 -7.54 -17.72 4.70
N ARG A 65 -8.83 -17.57 4.35
CA ARG A 65 -9.67 -18.71 3.97
C ARG A 65 -9.14 -19.48 2.76
N LYS A 66 -8.44 -18.82 1.84
CA LYS A 66 -7.88 -19.43 0.62
C LYS A 66 -6.49 -20.04 0.82
N MET A 67 -5.63 -19.38 1.59
CA MET A 67 -4.18 -19.65 1.62
C MET A 67 -3.63 -19.86 3.04
N GLY A 68 -4.49 -19.85 4.07
CA GLY A 68 -4.08 -19.92 5.46
C GLY A 68 -3.25 -18.71 5.90
N PHE A 69 -2.43 -18.92 6.94
CA PHE A 69 -1.60 -17.89 7.55
C PHE A 69 -0.59 -17.25 6.58
N GLU A 70 -0.02 -18.04 5.67
CA GLU A 70 0.89 -17.55 4.61
C GLU A 70 0.22 -16.48 3.72
N GLY A 71 -1.09 -16.58 3.51
CA GLY A 71 -1.87 -15.58 2.78
C GLY A 71 -1.93 -14.20 3.46
N LEU A 72 -1.63 -14.14 4.75
CA LEU A 72 -1.57 -12.91 5.54
C LEU A 72 -0.18 -12.28 5.58
N LYS A 73 0.89 -13.01 5.25
CA LYS A 73 2.23 -12.43 5.17
C LYS A 73 2.25 -11.38 4.05
N PRO A 74 2.80 -10.17 4.28
CA PRO A 74 2.99 -9.21 3.22
C PRO A 74 3.77 -9.85 2.06
N LYS A 75 3.29 -9.69 0.84
CA LYS A 75 4.06 -10.10 -0.33
C LYS A 75 5.28 -9.19 -0.46
N LYS A 76 6.42 -9.77 -0.84
CA LYS A 76 7.53 -8.98 -1.37
C LYS A 76 6.99 -8.25 -2.60
N ARG A 77 6.92 -6.92 -2.54
CA ARG A 77 6.48 -6.08 -3.64
C ARG A 77 7.45 -6.25 -4.81
N SER A 78 6.98 -6.81 -5.93
CA SER A 78 7.72 -6.82 -7.21
C SER A 78 7.63 -5.46 -7.91
N ASP A 79 6.75 -4.57 -7.44
CA ASP A 79 6.52 -3.22 -7.96
C ASP A 79 7.34 -2.13 -7.23
N ARG A 80 8.44 -2.51 -6.58
CA ARG A 80 9.44 -1.51 -6.15
C ARG A 80 10.12 -0.94 -7.41
N GLY A 81 9.61 0.19 -7.89
CA GLY A 81 10.25 1.01 -8.92
C GLY A 81 9.41 1.30 -10.15
N HIS A 82 8.32 0.56 -10.40
CA HIS A 82 7.51 0.79 -11.61
C HIS A 82 6.17 1.41 -11.25
N SER A 83 6.04 2.69 -11.58
CA SER A 83 4.74 3.33 -11.65
C SER A 83 3.92 2.65 -12.74
N ARG A 84 2.74 2.12 -12.40
CA ARG A 84 1.78 1.60 -13.42
C ARG A 84 1.32 2.67 -14.43
N LYS A 85 1.71 3.93 -14.21
CA LYS A 85 1.33 5.11 -15.00
C LYS A 85 2.49 5.70 -15.81
N LEU A 86 3.73 5.22 -15.60
CA LEU A 86 4.88 5.67 -16.38
C LEU A 86 5.36 4.46 -17.18
N SER A 87 5.37 4.57 -18.50
CA SER A 87 6.08 3.59 -19.31
C SER A 87 7.59 3.72 -19.04
N PRO A 88 8.40 2.70 -19.36
CA PRO A 88 9.86 2.82 -19.29
C PRO A 88 10.39 4.05 -20.04
N GLU A 89 9.76 4.40 -21.15
CA GLU A 89 10.09 5.58 -21.96
C GLU A 89 9.80 6.89 -21.21
N ASP A 90 8.68 6.97 -20.47
CA ASP A 90 8.36 8.13 -19.64
C ASP A 90 9.38 8.30 -18.50
N GLU A 91 9.84 7.20 -17.89
CA GLU A 91 10.84 7.22 -16.82
C GLU A 91 12.19 7.73 -17.33
N ASP A 92 12.68 7.20 -18.45
CA ASP A 92 13.92 7.64 -19.09
C ASP A 92 13.86 9.12 -19.49
N TYR A 93 12.71 9.55 -20.02
CA TYR A 93 12.48 10.93 -20.42
C TYR A 93 12.50 11.89 -19.22
N ILE A 94 11.79 11.57 -18.13
CA ILE A 94 11.78 12.38 -16.89
C ILE A 94 13.19 12.45 -16.27
N LEU A 95 13.93 11.35 -16.28
CA LEU A 95 15.31 11.31 -15.79
C LEU A 95 16.25 12.18 -16.64
N ALA A 96 16.12 12.14 -17.97
CA ALA A 96 16.88 13.00 -18.87
C ALA A 96 16.56 14.48 -18.64
N MET A 97 15.28 14.82 -18.47
CA MET A 97 14.84 16.18 -18.17
C MET A 97 15.33 16.68 -16.81
N ARG A 98 15.31 15.81 -15.79
CA ARG A 98 15.81 16.15 -14.44
C ARG A 98 17.32 16.43 -14.45
N LYS A 99 18.08 15.71 -15.27
CA LYS A 99 19.53 15.96 -15.47
C LYS A 99 19.82 17.29 -16.16
N LYS A 100 18.95 17.74 -17.08
CA LYS A 100 19.08 19.05 -17.75
C LYS A 100 18.76 20.22 -16.81
N PHE A 101 17.88 20.01 -15.83
CA PHE A 101 17.42 21.03 -14.90
C PHE A 101 17.70 20.67 -13.43
N PRO A 102 18.97 20.46 -13.01
CA PRO A 102 19.31 20.00 -11.67
C PRO A 102 18.92 21.02 -10.58
N GLN A 103 18.97 22.31 -10.91
CA GLN A 103 18.71 23.41 -9.98
C GLN A 103 17.22 23.75 -9.81
N VAL A 104 16.33 23.20 -10.64
CA VAL A 104 14.90 23.45 -10.52
C VAL A 104 14.35 22.63 -9.35
N PRO A 105 13.62 23.25 -8.41
CA PRO A 105 12.95 22.52 -7.34
C PRO A 105 12.03 21.45 -7.91
N VAL A 106 12.01 20.27 -7.28
CA VAL A 106 11.27 19.09 -7.77
C VAL A 106 9.78 19.39 -7.99
N THR A 107 9.18 20.24 -7.14
CA THR A 107 7.79 20.68 -7.26
C THR A 107 7.54 21.51 -8.52
N VAL A 108 8.43 22.44 -8.84
CA VAL A 108 8.34 23.30 -10.03
C VAL A 108 8.60 22.48 -11.30
N PHE A 109 9.59 21.60 -11.25
CA PHE A 109 9.88 20.66 -12.33
C PHE A 109 8.66 19.78 -12.66
N TYR A 110 8.01 19.22 -11.64
CA TYR A 110 6.79 18.44 -11.81
C TYR A 110 5.64 19.27 -12.42
N GLN A 111 5.43 20.51 -11.94
CA GLN A 111 4.41 21.41 -12.49
C GLN A 111 4.65 21.74 -13.97
N GLN A 112 5.92 21.92 -14.37
CA GLN A 112 6.28 22.16 -15.77
C GLN A 112 5.97 20.96 -16.66
N LEU A 113 6.34 19.75 -16.23
CA LEU A 113 6.05 18.51 -16.96
C LEU A 113 4.54 18.29 -17.13
N VAL A 114 3.75 18.61 -16.09
CA VAL A 114 2.29 18.56 -16.15
C VAL A 114 1.73 19.62 -17.12
N HIS A 115 2.23 20.86 -17.04
CA HIS A 115 1.78 21.95 -17.90
C HIS A 115 2.08 21.70 -19.38
N GLN A 116 3.20 21.02 -19.68
CA GLN A 116 3.60 20.65 -21.03
C GLN A 116 2.86 19.41 -21.55
N GLY A 117 2.03 18.76 -20.73
CA GLY A 117 1.29 17.54 -21.09
C GLY A 117 2.17 16.29 -21.13
N GLU A 118 3.41 16.37 -20.63
CA GLU A 118 4.38 15.28 -20.63
C GLU A 118 4.12 14.29 -19.48
N ILE A 119 3.39 14.71 -18.44
CA ILE A 119 2.85 13.84 -17.40
C ILE A 119 1.34 14.07 -17.29
N ASN A 120 0.56 13.01 -17.53
CA ASN A 120 -0.88 13.04 -17.31
C ASN A 120 -1.23 12.93 -15.81
N VAL A 121 -1.76 14.01 -15.24
CA VAL A 121 -2.32 14.01 -13.89
C VAL A 121 -3.63 13.25 -13.90
N VAL A 122 -3.60 11.97 -13.53
CA VAL A 122 -4.83 11.23 -13.27
C VAL A 122 -5.39 11.72 -11.95
N ASN A 123 -6.29 12.72 -12.01
CA ASN A 123 -7.13 13.13 -10.91
C ASN A 123 -8.05 11.95 -10.54
N HIS A 124 -7.80 11.34 -9.39
CA HIS A 124 -8.70 10.36 -8.81
C HIS A 124 -9.63 11.09 -7.87
N LEU A 125 -10.91 11.24 -8.26
CA LEU A 125 -12.04 11.38 -7.32
C LEU A 125 -12.49 9.98 -6.92
#